data_AF-A0A3D5G3S5-F1
#
_entry.id   AF-A0A3D5G3S5-F1
#
_cell.length_a   1.000
_cell.length_b   1.000
_cell.length_c   1.000
_cell.angle_alpha   90.00
_cell.angle_beta   90.00
_cell.angle_gamma   90.00
#
_symmetry.space_group_name_H-M   'P 1'
#
loop_
_entity.id
_entity.type
_entity.pdbx_description
1 polymer ?
#
loop_
_entity_poly.entity_id
_entity_poly.type
_entity_poly.pdbx_seq_one_letter_code
_entity_poly.pdbx_strand_id
1 'polypeptide(L)' 'MAIEVGQKVKVLRLRDRIPANIVSKLKTNPVGTVDSFRMVDGSGVGLVVKFDGFATWFFEDELEVV' A
#
# COMPACT_ATOMS: atom_id res chain seq x y z
N MET A 1 0.72 -10.37 12.27
CA MET A 1 2.12 -10.13 11.85
C MET A 1 2.24 -8.64 11.59
N ALA A 2 3.25 -7.97 12.11
CA ALA A 2 3.49 -6.57 11.79
C ALA A 2 4.18 -6.49 10.42
N ILE A 3 3.74 -5.56 9.58
CA ILE A 3 4.39 -5.31 8.29
C ILE A 3 5.59 -4.38 8.51
N GLU A 4 6.74 -4.75 7.96
CA GLU A 4 8.00 -4.02 8.12
C GLU A 4 8.48 -3.38 6.80
N VAL A 5 9.31 -2.35 6.91
CA VAL A 5 9.98 -1.74 5.74
C VAL A 5 10.88 -2.78 5.07
N GLY A 6 10.82 -2.84 3.74
CA GLY A 6 11.54 -3.81 2.91
C GLY A 6 10.77 -5.09 2.61
N GLN A 7 9.62 -5.33 3.25
CA GLN A 7 8.78 -6.49 2.95
C GLN A 7 7.98 -6.29 1.66
N LYS A 8 7.75 -7.40 0.94
CA LYS A 8 6.80 -7.42 -0.17
C LYS A 8 5.40 -7.60 0.38
N VAL A 9 4.50 -6.78 -0.14
CA VAL A 9 3.09 -6.78 0.25
C VAL A 9 2.22 -6.75 -0.98
N LYS A 10 1.07 -7.40 -0.89
CA LYS A 10 0.02 -7.42 -1.88
C LYS A 10 -1.17 -6.60 -1.39
N VAL A 11 -1.67 -5.70 -2.22
CA VAL A 11 -2.88 -4.94 -1.95
C VAL A 11 -4.11 -5.85 -2.14
N LEU A 12 -4.89 -6.07 -1.08
CA LEU A 12 -6.07 -6.92 -1.08
C LEU A 12 -7.35 -6.13 -1.39
N ARG A 13 -7.48 -4.95 -0.80
CA ARG A 13 -8.68 -4.10 -0.92
C ARG A 13 -8.30 -2.63 -0.83
N LEU A 14 -9.19 -1.78 -1.34
CA LEU A 14 -9.05 -0.32 -1.30
C LEU A 14 -10.26 0.23 -0.56
N ARG A 15 -10.04 0.92 0.56
CA ARG A 15 -11.08 1.62 1.33
C ARG A 15 -11.30 3.04 0.82
N ASP A 16 -10.23 3.70 0.40
CA ASP A 16 -10.28 5.10 -0.01
C ASP A 16 -10.52 5.27 -1.51
N ARG A 17 -11.00 6.45 -1.90
CA ARG A 17 -11.09 6.88 -3.30
C ARG A 17 -9.69 7.09 -3.84
N ILE A 18 -9.11 6.01 -4.33
CA ILE A 18 -7.90 6.05 -5.13
C ILE A 18 -8.28 6.47 -6.57
N PRO A 19 -7.52 7.38 -7.20
CA PRO A 19 -7.80 7.78 -8.57
C PRO A 19 -7.72 6.58 -9.52
N ALA A 20 -8.61 6.55 -10.51
CA ALA A 20 -8.84 5.38 -11.37
C ALA A 20 -7.59 4.89 -12.12
N ASN A 21 -6.64 5.80 -12.41
CA ASN A 21 -5.36 5.47 -13.02
C ASN A 21 -4.49 4.55 -12.13
N ILE A 22 -4.47 4.80 -10.81
CA ILE A 22 -3.73 3.96 -9.86
C ILE A 22 -4.46 2.62 -9.69
N VAL A 23 -5.80 2.63 -9.61
CA VAL A 23 -6.59 1.39 -9.52
C VAL A 23 -6.30 0.47 -10.71
N SER A 24 -6.25 1.00 -11.93
CA SER A 24 -5.89 0.20 -13.12
C SER A 24 -4.49 -0.40 -13.01
N LYS A 25 -3.50 0.34 -12.51
CA LYS A 25 -2.13 -0.17 -12.29
C LYS A 25 -2.09 -1.27 -11.22
N LEU A 26 -2.80 -1.09 -10.11
CA LEU A 26 -2.90 -2.06 -9.03
C LEU A 26 -3.61 -3.35 -9.49
N LYS A 27 -4.57 -3.26 -10.41
CA LYS A 27 -5.21 -4.44 -11.01
C LYS A 27 -4.24 -5.27 -11.85
N THR A 28 -3.28 -4.64 -12.52
CA THR A 28 -2.25 -5.33 -13.31
C THR A 28 -1.17 -5.95 -12.41
N ASN A 29 -0.70 -5.19 -11.42
CA ASN A 29 0.30 -5.67 -10.46
C ASN A 29 0.02 -5.12 -9.05
N PRO A 30 -0.68 -5.87 -8.19
CA PRO A 30 -1.03 -5.43 -6.83
C PRO A 30 0.11 -5.63 -5.82
N VAL A 31 1.27 -6.12 -6.25
CA VAL A 31 2.41 -6.41 -5.37
C VAL A 31 3.42 -5.28 -5.42
N GLY A 32 3.80 -4.78 -4.26
CA GLY A 32 4.83 -3.76 -4.08
C GLY A 32 5.70 -4.03 -2.87
N THR A 33 6.65 -3.14 -2.61
CA THR A 33 7.55 -3.22 -1.45
C THR A 33 7.29 -2.07 -0.51
N VAL A 34 7.20 -2.35 0.79
CA VAL A 34 7.04 -1.32 1.82
C VAL A 34 8.32 -0.50 1.88
N ASP A 35 8.20 0.79 1.63
CA ASP A 35 9.32 1.73 1.56
C ASP A 35 9.47 2.49 2.89
N SER A 36 8.35 2.94 3.46
CA SER A 36 8.35 3.77 4.67
C SER A 36 6.97 3.78 5.32
N PHE A 37 6.89 4.31 6.55
CA PHE A 37 5.63 4.55 7.23
C PHE A 37 5.26 6.03 7.13
N ARG A 38 3.97 6.31 6.98
CA ARG A 38 3.42 7.66 6.92
C ARG A 38 2.40 7.82 8.04
N MET A 39 2.52 8.89 8.82
CA MET A 39 1.49 9.26 9.79
C MET A 39 0.25 9.75 9.03
N VAL A 40 -0.91 9.16 9.33
CA VAL A 40 -2.19 9.63 8.82
C VAL A 40 -2.96 10.30 9.95
N ASP A 41 -3.86 11.20 9.59
CA ASP A 41 -4.76 11.88 10.50
C ASP A 41 -5.65 10.88 11.26
N GLY A 42 -5.98 11.19 12.52
CA GLY A 42 -6.76 10.29 13.38
C GLY A 42 -5.98 9.18 14.09
N SER A 43 -4.67 9.38 14.33
CA SER A 43 -3.78 8.46 15.07
C SER A 43 -3.42 7.16 14.33
N GLY A 44 -3.74 7.05 13.04
CA GLY A 44 -3.39 5.90 12.23
C GLY A 44 -1.96 5.96 11.68
N VAL A 45 -1.43 4.79 11.33
CA VAL A 45 -0.19 4.65 10.57
C VAL A 45 -0.53 4.06 9.20
N GLY A 46 -0.16 4.77 8.15
CA GLY A 46 -0.18 4.28 6.78
C GLY A 46 1.18 3.69 6.38
N LEU A 47 1.18 2.69 5.52
CA LEU A 47 2.37 2.09 4.94
C LEU A 47 2.53 2.59 3.51
N VAL A 48 3.66 3.23 3.24
CA VAL A 48 4.05 3.65 1.89
C VAL A 48 4.59 2.44 1.16
N VAL A 49 3.90 2.06 0.09
CA VAL A 49 4.27 0.93 -0.76
C VAL A 49 4.73 1.47 -2.12
N LYS A 50 5.92 1.03 -2.53
CA LYS A 50 6.53 1.33 -3.81
C LYS A 50 6.20 0.22 -4.81
N PHE A 51 5.65 0.63 -5.94
CA PHE A 51 5.35 -0.22 -7.09
C PHE A 51 6.24 0.18 -8.27
N ASP A 52 6.11 -0.55 -9.37
CA ASP A 52 6.84 -0.25 -10.60
C ASP A 52 6.33 1.06 -11.24
N GLY A 53 7.10 2.13 -11.05
CA GLY A 53 6.82 3.47 -11.60
C GLY A 53 5.87 4.35 -10.80
N PHE A 54 5.48 3.97 -9.57
CA PHE A 54 4.76 4.86 -8.64
C PHE A 54 4.88 4.39 -7.18
N ALA A 55 4.60 5.29 -6.23
CA ALA A 55 4.46 4.95 -4.82
C ALA A 55 3.15 5.53 -4.29
N THR A 56 2.48 4.81 -3.41
CA THR A 56 1.28 5.26 -2.72
C THR A 56 1.21 4.63 -1.34
N TRP A 57 0.40 5.19 -0.45
CA TRP A 57 0.23 4.67 0.90
C TRP A 57 -1.09 3.90 1.04
N PHE A 58 -1.11 2.93 1.95
CA PHE A 58 -2.27 2.11 2.31
C PHE A 58 -2.32 1.89 3.82
N PHE A 59 -3.46 1.43 4.32
CA PHE A 59 -3.58 0.94 5.69
C PHE A 59 -3.03 -0.49 5.82
N GLU A 60 -2.61 -0.86 7.03
CA GLU A 60 -2.13 -2.22 7.32
C GLU A 60 -3.15 -3.29 6.95
N ASP A 61 -4.45 -3.03 7.18
CA ASP A 61 -5.53 -3.97 6.87
C ASP A 61 -5.85 -4.13 5.37
N GLU A 62 -5.27 -3.26 4.52
CA GLU A 62 -5.40 -3.33 3.06
C GLU A 62 -4.30 -4.18 2.42
N LEU A 63 -3.28 -4.56 3.20
CA LEU A 63 -2.06 -5.21 2.74
C LEU A 63 -1.94 -6.62 3.31
N GLU A 64 -1.36 -7.51 2.52
CA GLU A 64 -0.99 -8.88 2.90
C GLU A 64 0.48 -9.12 2.60
N VAL A 65 1.24 -9.63 3.57
CA VAL A 65 2.64 -10.00 3.38
C VAL A 65 2.73 -11.24 2.48
N VAL A 66 3.62 -11.21 1.49
CA VAL A 66 3.83 -12.27 0.49
C VAL A 66 5.27 -12.76 0.43
#